data_AF-A0A3S0BR86-F1
#
_entry.id   AF-A0A3S0BR86-F1
#
_cell.length_a   1.000
_cell.length_b   1.000
_cell.length_c   1.000
_cell.angle_alpha   90.00
_cell.angle_beta   90.00
_cell.angle_gamma   90.00
#
_symmetry.space_group_name_H-M   'P 1'
#
loop_
_entity.id
_entity.type
_entity.pdbx_description
1 polymer ?
#
loop_
_entity_poly.entity_id
_entity_poly.type
_entity_poly.pdbx_seq_one_letter_code
_entity_poly.pdbx_strand_id
1 'polypeptide(L)'
;MTRSDVMGRWLRAVRELRGIMRRERTPGIRVPQRRVHPSRSPRRPSFSARGSHGRRRTRLAAAVLAAAMAMPSVLSLNAVAATEQTPRIGMPEGSRSYVAPFWFDDGTCQEGDTSILKREELEADDFVIANDTLGLPEAHELSRGGTVTIAIIDTGVQSNNPALAGARIEAGYDFTDSGSALTDHDGHGTAVASVIAGQNNGDAPIDGVAPEASIVPVKVIDSKPNSGASEEEVANYNNETRERVISGVIWAADNPSIDIIAIPLAFETDSPALKEAIAHAVGQGKLIIAAAGDATSDELVSAYATPSATESATEGTHANLRYPAAYDGVIGVTAVTATSDVSDDLMHSEAVDLAGPGTNVLVANGDAGTCLAATNAVSTGYATGFVVGAAALTMSYNNPSESPEMTAFRLKQSARRGDPSSRTDELGWGIVNPYAAMTLIDDGALPGPGSPERESPSAYATSGRAVPDPPHDMTAQSRFVGALWVAGGVGAVLVLLIFAAGRARGKRQEEDE
;
A
#
# COMPACT_ATOMS: atom_id res chain seq x y z
N MET A 1 -51.93 -16.99 27.65
CA MET A 1 -50.82 -17.70 28.35
C MET A 1 -50.41 -16.83 29.53
N THR A 2 -50.50 -17.35 30.75
CA THR A 2 -50.31 -16.53 31.96
C THR A 2 -48.83 -16.40 32.30
N ARG A 3 -48.43 -15.28 32.95
CA ARG A 3 -47.03 -14.99 33.33
C ARG A 3 -46.38 -16.10 34.18
N SER A 4 -47.18 -16.93 34.86
CA SER A 4 -46.74 -18.12 35.60
C SER A 4 -46.29 -19.29 34.71
N ASP A 5 -46.83 -19.41 33.49
CA ASP A 5 -46.52 -20.52 32.58
C ASP A 5 -45.15 -20.40 31.88
N VAL A 6 -44.60 -19.19 31.84
CA VAL A 6 -43.29 -18.88 31.25
C VAL A 6 -42.19 -19.15 32.28
N MET A 7 -42.39 -18.73 33.53
CA MET A 7 -41.42 -18.96 34.62
C MET A 7 -41.23 -20.46 34.92
N GLY A 8 -42.31 -21.26 34.84
CA GLY A 8 -42.26 -22.70 35.04
C GLY A 8 -41.57 -23.49 33.91
N ARG A 9 -41.43 -22.91 32.71
CA ARG A 9 -40.65 -23.53 31.61
C ARG A 9 -39.18 -23.17 31.72
N TRP A 10 -38.88 -21.93 32.08
CA TRP A 10 -37.51 -21.46 32.29
C TRP A 10 -36.77 -22.23 33.40
N LEU A 11 -37.44 -22.50 34.53
CA LEU A 11 -36.84 -23.26 35.64
C LEU A 11 -36.59 -24.75 35.32
N ARG A 12 -37.29 -25.32 34.33
CA ARG A 12 -37.04 -26.70 33.86
C ARG A 12 -35.84 -26.78 32.92
N ALA A 13 -35.69 -25.83 32.01
CA ALA A 13 -34.53 -25.74 31.11
C ALA A 13 -33.21 -25.54 31.86
N VAL A 14 -33.20 -24.72 32.92
CA VAL A 14 -32.00 -24.49 33.75
C VAL A 14 -31.60 -25.73 34.57
N ARG A 15 -32.54 -26.62 34.89
CA ARG A 15 -32.26 -27.88 35.59
C ARG A 15 -31.65 -28.95 34.67
N GLU A 16 -32.04 -29.00 33.39
CA GLU A 16 -31.43 -29.93 32.43
C GLU A 16 -30.00 -29.52 32.05
N LEU A 17 -29.72 -28.23 31.90
CA LEU A 17 -28.36 -27.74 31.57
C LEU A 17 -27.34 -27.98 32.70
N ARG A 18 -27.76 -28.01 33.98
CA ARG A 18 -26.89 -28.38 35.10
C ARG A 18 -26.63 -29.88 35.21
N GLY A 19 -27.44 -30.74 34.57
CA GLY A 19 -27.24 -32.18 34.53
C GLY A 19 -26.19 -32.64 33.52
N ILE A 20 -26.02 -31.87 32.43
CA ILE A 20 -25.13 -32.21 31.31
C ILE A 20 -23.67 -31.84 31.60
N MET A 21 -23.41 -30.80 32.40
CA MET A 21 -22.05 -30.36 32.79
C MET A 21 -21.35 -31.22 33.88
N ARG A 22 -21.86 -32.41 34.21
CA ARG A 22 -21.28 -33.30 35.23
C ARG A 22 -20.79 -34.67 34.71
N ARG A 23 -20.80 -34.91 33.41
CA ARG A 23 -20.31 -36.17 32.82
C ARG A 23 -19.37 -35.91 31.65
N GLU A 24 -18.14 -35.52 31.96
CA GLU A 24 -16.97 -35.82 31.14
C GLU A 24 -15.71 -35.57 31.99
N ARG A 25 -15.19 -36.65 32.59
CA ARG A 25 -13.84 -36.72 33.16
C ARG A 25 -13.22 -38.00 32.61
N THR A 26 -12.32 -37.84 31.66
CA THR A 26 -11.42 -38.89 31.16
C THR A 26 -9.98 -38.57 31.60
N PRO A 27 -9.13 -39.61 31.82
CA PRO A 27 -7.97 -39.48 32.70
C PRO A 27 -6.63 -39.22 31.97
N GLY A 28 -5.84 -38.32 32.57
CA GLY A 28 -4.39 -38.44 32.81
C GLY A 28 -3.45 -38.79 31.64
N ILE A 29 -2.83 -37.76 31.04
CA ILE A 29 -1.59 -37.90 30.26
C ILE A 29 -0.44 -37.25 31.06
N ARG A 30 0.62 -38.04 31.31
CA ARG A 30 1.86 -37.61 31.98
C ARG A 30 2.75 -36.88 30.99
N VAL A 31 3.18 -35.66 31.35
CA VAL A 31 4.24 -34.91 30.66
C VAL A 31 5.57 -35.17 31.38
N PRO A 32 6.64 -35.61 30.70
CA PRO A 32 7.95 -35.72 31.32
C PRO A 32 8.69 -34.37 31.30
N GLN A 33 9.10 -33.91 32.48
CA GLN A 33 9.97 -32.74 32.63
C GLN A 33 11.39 -33.04 32.12
N ARG A 34 11.87 -32.25 31.15
CA ARG A 34 13.29 -32.20 30.77
C ARG A 34 14.04 -31.21 31.66
N ARG A 35 15.10 -31.73 32.30
CA ARG A 35 16.10 -30.98 33.08
C ARG A 35 16.89 -30.05 32.16
N VAL A 36 17.02 -28.79 32.57
CA VAL A 36 17.95 -27.82 31.99
C VAL A 36 19.25 -27.86 32.81
N HIS A 37 20.39 -28.12 32.16
CA HIS A 37 21.73 -27.88 32.69
C HIS A 37 22.34 -26.67 31.97
N PRO A 38 23.04 -25.76 32.68
CA PRO A 38 23.59 -24.54 32.08
C PRO A 38 25.00 -24.79 31.52
N SER A 39 25.22 -24.55 30.22
CA SER A 39 26.56 -24.55 29.63
C SER A 39 27.10 -23.13 29.46
N ARG A 40 28.21 -22.93 30.18
CA ARG A 40 29.16 -21.82 30.23
C ARG A 40 29.47 -21.12 28.90
N SER A 41 29.57 -19.80 28.98
CA SER A 41 30.23 -18.90 28.04
C SER A 41 31.76 -19.02 28.05
N PRO A 42 32.46 -18.88 26.91
CA PRO A 42 33.90 -18.64 26.90
C PRO A 42 34.22 -17.14 26.87
N ARG A 43 35.18 -16.79 27.72
CA ARG A 43 35.76 -15.47 27.95
C ARG A 43 36.59 -15.00 26.75
N ARG A 44 36.47 -13.71 26.42
CA ARG A 44 37.47 -12.94 25.65
C ARG A 44 38.75 -12.76 26.48
N PRO A 45 39.96 -12.88 25.90
CA PRO A 45 41.16 -12.37 26.53
C PRO A 45 41.45 -10.94 26.07
N SER A 46 41.45 -10.03 27.04
CA SER A 46 42.12 -8.73 27.00
C SER A 46 43.64 -8.95 27.00
N PHE A 47 44.37 -8.32 26.06
CA PHE A 47 45.82 -8.17 26.20
C PHE A 47 46.24 -6.70 26.23
N SER A 48 46.95 -6.43 27.33
CA SER A 48 47.60 -5.23 27.81
C SER A 48 48.58 -4.59 26.83
N ALA A 49 48.60 -3.26 26.87
CA ALA A 49 49.61 -2.37 26.31
C ALA A 49 50.99 -2.50 26.97
N ARG A 50 52.05 -2.31 26.15
CA ARG A 50 53.40 -1.76 26.40
C ARG A 50 53.90 -1.38 24.99
N GLY A 51 54.40 -0.20 24.64
CA GLY A 51 55.10 0.83 25.39
C GLY A 51 56.55 0.88 24.91
N SER A 52 56.90 1.76 23.95
CA SER A 52 58.24 2.36 23.86
C SER A 52 58.32 3.50 22.85
N HIS A 53 58.92 4.60 23.30
CA HIS A 53 59.24 5.84 22.60
C HIS A 53 60.18 5.71 21.40
N GLY A 54 60.05 6.65 20.46
CA GLY A 54 61.09 6.99 19.47
C GLY A 54 60.74 8.26 18.69
N ARG A 55 61.15 9.42 19.21
CA ARG A 55 61.08 10.73 18.53
C ARG A 55 62.01 10.76 17.30
N ARG A 56 61.58 11.36 16.20
CA ARG A 56 62.35 12.39 15.45
C ARG A 56 61.42 13.19 14.52
N ARG A 57 61.58 14.51 14.58
CA ARG A 57 60.93 15.54 13.76
C ARG A 57 61.75 15.77 12.48
N THR A 58 61.08 16.09 11.37
CA THR A 58 61.49 17.14 10.42
C THR A 58 60.30 17.57 9.57
N ARG A 59 60.26 18.88 9.27
CA ARG A 59 59.23 19.62 8.51
C ARG A 59 59.70 19.86 7.05
N LEU A 60 58.77 20.35 6.22
CA LEU A 60 58.91 21.03 4.91
C LEU A 60 59.07 20.08 3.70
N ALA A 61 58.48 20.29 2.52
CA ALA A 61 57.83 21.46 1.91
C ALA A 61 56.82 21.02 0.84
N ALA A 62 55.99 21.99 0.41
CA ALA A 62 55.05 21.90 -0.71
C ALA A 62 55.72 21.90 -2.09
N ALA A 63 55.09 21.27 -3.09
CA ALA A 63 55.11 21.72 -4.48
C ALA A 63 54.02 21.01 -5.33
N VAL A 64 53.48 21.79 -6.26
CA VAL A 64 52.37 21.57 -7.19
C VAL A 64 52.91 20.95 -8.50
N LEU A 65 52.19 20.02 -9.15
CA LEU A 65 51.69 20.10 -10.55
C LEU A 65 51.18 18.75 -11.10
N ALA A 66 50.28 18.88 -12.08
CA ALA A 66 49.43 17.90 -12.74
C ALA A 66 50.13 16.86 -13.62
N ALA A 67 49.47 15.71 -13.86
CA ALA A 67 48.88 15.32 -15.15
C ALA A 67 48.70 13.79 -15.31
N ALA A 68 47.47 13.41 -15.69
CA ALA A 68 47.10 12.43 -16.73
C ALA A 68 47.55 10.95 -16.70
N MET A 69 46.52 10.09 -16.86
CA MET A 69 46.48 8.77 -17.52
C MET A 69 47.14 7.56 -16.84
N ALA A 70 46.31 6.61 -16.39
CA ALA A 70 46.25 5.23 -16.91
C ALA A 70 45.35 4.34 -16.02
N MET A 71 44.29 3.78 -16.59
CA MET A 71 43.63 2.58 -16.04
C MET A 71 44.51 1.35 -16.30
N PRO A 72 44.40 0.33 -15.43
CA PRO A 72 44.41 -1.04 -15.92
C PRO A 72 43.18 -1.82 -15.46
N SER A 73 42.50 -2.38 -16.45
CA SER A 73 41.51 -3.45 -16.36
C SER A 73 42.09 -4.68 -15.65
N VAL A 74 41.30 -5.32 -14.79
CA VAL A 74 41.60 -6.68 -14.31
C VAL A 74 40.37 -7.54 -14.55
N LEU A 75 40.53 -8.49 -15.48
CA LEU A 75 39.66 -9.63 -15.68
C LEU A 75 39.63 -10.49 -14.40
N SER A 76 38.47 -11.03 -14.05
CA SER A 76 38.38 -12.32 -13.38
C SER A 76 37.25 -13.15 -14.01
N LEU A 77 37.64 -14.37 -14.39
CA LEU A 77 36.82 -15.43 -14.98
C LEU A 77 36.12 -16.25 -13.89
N ASN A 78 34.92 -16.72 -14.25
CA ASN A 78 34.26 -17.99 -13.92
C ASN A 78 33.87 -18.31 -12.46
N ALA A 79 32.54 -18.43 -12.27
CA ALA A 79 31.95 -19.64 -11.70
C ALA A 79 30.57 -19.88 -12.33
N VAL A 80 30.46 -20.92 -13.14
CA VAL A 80 29.20 -21.52 -13.58
C VAL A 80 28.67 -22.34 -12.41
N ALA A 81 27.53 -21.95 -11.84
CA ALA A 81 26.73 -22.81 -10.99
C ALA A 81 25.50 -23.22 -11.83
N ALA A 82 25.41 -24.52 -12.13
CA ALA A 82 24.26 -25.12 -12.77
C ALA A 82 23.10 -25.13 -11.76
N THR A 83 21.98 -24.49 -12.11
CA THR A 83 20.71 -24.62 -11.40
C THR A 83 19.94 -25.82 -11.94
N GLU A 84 19.58 -26.73 -11.04
CA GLU A 84 18.68 -27.85 -11.32
C GLU A 84 17.29 -27.31 -11.69
N GLN A 85 16.85 -27.60 -12.92
CA GLN A 85 15.49 -27.32 -13.37
C GLN A 85 14.52 -28.32 -12.70
N THR A 86 13.57 -27.81 -11.93
CA THR A 86 12.35 -28.53 -11.58
C THR A 86 11.53 -28.80 -12.85
N PRO A 87 10.86 -29.97 -12.97
CA PRO A 87 10.21 -30.36 -14.22
C PRO A 87 8.96 -29.52 -14.46
N ARG A 88 9.03 -28.62 -15.45
CA ARG A 88 7.86 -27.95 -16.06
C ARG A 88 7.06 -28.99 -16.86
N ILE A 89 5.75 -29.08 -16.62
CA ILE A 89 4.84 -29.81 -17.52
C ILE A 89 4.54 -28.85 -18.68
N GLY A 90 5.32 -28.93 -19.75
CA GLY A 90 5.17 -28.07 -20.92
C GLY A 90 3.95 -28.43 -21.80
N MET A 91 3.27 -27.40 -22.30
CA MET A 91 2.29 -27.50 -23.39
C MET A 91 2.95 -27.85 -24.74
N PRO A 92 2.20 -28.36 -25.74
CA PRO A 92 2.74 -28.75 -27.05
C PRO A 92 3.25 -27.55 -27.86
N GLU A 93 4.38 -27.70 -28.54
CA GLU A 93 4.99 -26.67 -29.40
C GLU A 93 4.07 -26.24 -30.55
N GLY A 94 3.65 -24.96 -30.58
CA GLY A 94 2.92 -24.42 -31.72
C GLY A 94 2.22 -23.06 -31.60
N SER A 95 2.21 -22.36 -30.46
CA SER A 95 1.52 -21.07 -30.32
C SER A 95 2.47 -19.88 -30.15
N ARG A 96 2.15 -18.83 -30.92
CA ARG A 96 2.87 -17.56 -31.11
C ARG A 96 3.07 -16.78 -29.80
N SER A 97 4.08 -15.91 -29.77
CA SER A 97 4.29 -14.88 -28.75
C SER A 97 2.99 -14.13 -28.46
N TYR A 98 2.43 -14.37 -27.27
CA TYR A 98 1.53 -13.46 -26.60
C TYR A 98 2.38 -12.63 -25.65
N VAL A 99 2.27 -11.30 -25.73
CA VAL A 99 2.74 -10.42 -24.66
C VAL A 99 1.78 -10.62 -23.51
N ALA A 100 2.30 -11.05 -22.35
CA ALA A 100 1.54 -11.38 -21.15
C ALA A 100 0.84 -10.15 -20.53
N PRO A 101 -0.27 -10.32 -19.79
CA PRO A 101 -0.93 -9.21 -19.10
C PRO A 101 -0.09 -8.65 -17.93
N PHE A 102 0.13 -7.34 -17.91
CA PHE A 102 0.96 -6.60 -16.94
C PHE A 102 0.52 -6.66 -15.45
N TRP A 103 -0.62 -7.27 -15.12
CA TRP A 103 -0.97 -7.60 -13.72
C TRP A 103 -0.08 -8.69 -13.12
N PHE A 104 0.45 -9.52 -14.02
CA PHE A 104 1.21 -10.72 -13.75
C PHE A 104 2.54 -10.60 -14.49
N ASP A 105 3.63 -10.58 -13.73
CA ASP A 105 4.96 -10.33 -14.25
C ASP A 105 5.52 -11.56 -14.98
N ASP A 106 6.24 -11.35 -16.08
CA ASP A 106 6.71 -12.41 -17.00
C ASP A 106 7.61 -13.48 -16.34
N GLY A 107 8.14 -13.19 -15.14
CA GLY A 107 9.02 -14.04 -14.36
C GLY A 107 8.34 -15.07 -13.44
N THR A 108 7.22 -14.73 -12.77
CA THR A 108 6.60 -15.62 -11.76
C THR A 108 5.09 -15.80 -11.89
N CYS A 109 4.42 -14.97 -12.68
CA CYS A 109 3.00 -15.10 -12.90
C CYS A 109 2.64 -14.91 -14.37
N GLN A 110 2.06 -15.93 -14.99
CA GLN A 110 1.51 -15.82 -16.34
C GLN A 110 0.06 -16.31 -16.31
N GLU A 111 -0.80 -15.67 -17.11
CA GLU A 111 -2.19 -16.08 -17.28
C GLU A 111 -2.24 -17.55 -17.72
N GLY A 112 -2.90 -18.39 -16.91
CA GLY A 112 -3.01 -19.83 -17.17
C GLY A 112 -1.75 -20.67 -16.90
N ASP A 113 -0.59 -20.06 -16.61
CA ASP A 113 0.58 -20.78 -16.09
C ASP A 113 0.48 -20.86 -14.56
N THR A 114 -0.03 -22.00 -14.09
CA THR A 114 -0.30 -22.22 -12.67
C THR A 114 0.87 -22.96 -12.04
N SER A 115 1.61 -22.25 -11.18
CA SER A 115 2.50 -22.88 -10.20
C SER A 115 1.95 -22.61 -8.80
N ILE A 116 2.31 -23.44 -7.84
CA ILE A 116 2.05 -23.15 -6.42
C ILE A 116 3.37 -22.63 -5.89
N LEU A 117 3.43 -21.33 -5.59
CA LEU A 117 4.58 -20.76 -4.91
C LEU A 117 4.59 -21.28 -3.47
N LYS A 118 5.67 -21.96 -3.10
CA LYS A 118 5.89 -22.33 -1.71
C LYS A 118 6.44 -21.13 -0.97
N ARG A 119 5.87 -20.84 0.19
CA ARG A 119 6.29 -19.72 1.04
C ARG A 119 7.78 -19.84 1.40
N GLU A 120 8.30 -21.05 1.57
CA GLU A 120 9.73 -21.30 1.84
C GLU A 120 10.65 -20.91 0.68
N GLU A 121 10.15 -20.90 -0.57
CA GLU A 121 10.91 -20.48 -1.75
C GLU A 121 11.00 -18.94 -1.81
N LEU A 122 9.96 -18.23 -1.35
CA LEU A 122 9.96 -16.76 -1.26
C LEU A 122 10.84 -16.24 -0.12
N GLU A 123 10.86 -16.94 1.01
CA GLU A 123 11.73 -16.62 2.16
C GLU A 123 13.22 -16.82 1.86
N ALA A 124 13.56 -17.71 0.91
CA ALA A 124 14.94 -18.00 0.54
C ALA A 124 15.59 -16.89 -0.30
N ASP A 125 14.79 -16.05 -0.95
CA ASP A 125 15.22 -15.00 -1.86
C ASP A 125 15.12 -13.58 -1.23
N ASP A 126 14.96 -13.47 0.10
CA ASP A 126 14.85 -12.21 0.86
C ASP A 126 13.68 -11.29 0.40
N PHE A 127 12.64 -11.82 -0.24
CA PHE A 127 11.46 -11.03 -0.60
C PHE A 127 10.61 -10.68 0.63
N VAL A 128 10.23 -9.40 0.76
CA VAL A 128 9.16 -8.99 1.66
C VAL A 128 7.83 -9.20 0.94
N ILE A 129 6.99 -10.10 1.46
CA ILE A 129 5.66 -10.39 0.91
C ILE A 129 4.67 -9.40 1.51
N ALA A 130 3.91 -8.71 0.66
CA ALA A 130 2.94 -7.69 1.07
C ALA A 130 1.93 -8.19 2.12
N ASN A 131 1.45 -9.43 1.98
CA ASN A 131 0.46 -10.03 2.89
C ASN A 131 0.92 -10.06 4.36
N ASP A 132 2.24 -10.09 4.62
CA ASP A 132 2.79 -10.20 5.96
C ASP A 132 3.04 -8.82 6.62
N THR A 133 2.85 -7.73 5.88
CA THR A 133 3.25 -6.37 6.31
C THR A 133 2.24 -5.67 7.23
N LEU A 134 0.98 -6.14 7.25
CA LEU A 134 -0.13 -5.48 7.95
C LEU A 134 -0.36 -5.97 9.39
N GLY A 135 0.36 -6.99 9.86
CA GLY A 135 0.12 -7.61 11.18
C GLY A 135 -1.21 -8.35 11.22
N LEU A 136 -1.49 -9.17 10.20
CA LEU A 136 -2.72 -9.95 10.09
C LEU A 136 -2.93 -10.95 11.24
N PRO A 137 -1.90 -11.64 11.78
CA PRO A 137 -2.10 -12.56 12.90
C PRO A 137 -2.76 -11.90 14.11
N GLU A 138 -2.27 -10.73 14.54
CA GLU A 138 -2.84 -9.98 15.66
C GLU A 138 -4.24 -9.43 15.34
N ALA A 139 -4.47 -9.02 14.10
CA ALA A 139 -5.79 -8.57 13.65
C ALA A 139 -6.82 -9.73 13.67
N HIS A 140 -6.42 -10.93 13.22
CA HIS A 140 -7.25 -12.13 13.17
C HIS A 140 -7.64 -12.67 14.54
N GLU A 141 -6.89 -12.34 15.60
CA GLU A 141 -7.30 -12.62 16.99
C GLU A 141 -8.56 -11.82 17.40
N LEU A 142 -8.81 -10.67 16.78
CA LEU A 142 -9.96 -9.81 17.07
C LEU A 142 -11.16 -10.11 16.17
N SER A 143 -10.92 -10.24 14.86
CA SER A 143 -11.96 -10.49 13.87
C SER A 143 -11.37 -11.13 12.61
N ARG A 144 -12.20 -11.88 11.89
CA ARG A 144 -11.87 -12.47 10.59
C ARG A 144 -12.80 -12.01 9.47
N GLY A 145 -13.69 -11.06 9.74
CA GLY A 145 -14.60 -10.45 8.74
C GLY A 145 -15.92 -11.20 8.50
N GLY A 146 -16.24 -12.21 9.31
CA GLY A 146 -17.29 -13.21 9.06
C GLY A 146 -18.74 -12.73 8.92
N THR A 147 -19.00 -11.45 9.16
CA THR A 147 -20.33 -10.82 9.09
C THR A 147 -20.47 -9.80 7.96
N VAL A 148 -19.45 -9.66 7.12
CA VAL A 148 -19.38 -8.62 6.08
C VAL A 148 -19.43 -9.26 4.70
N THR A 149 -20.22 -8.67 3.80
CA THR A 149 -20.31 -9.07 2.40
C THR A 149 -19.73 -7.97 1.51
N ILE A 150 -18.89 -8.38 0.56
CA ILE A 150 -18.09 -7.48 -0.28
C ILE A 150 -18.40 -7.77 -1.74
N ALA A 151 -18.90 -6.79 -2.47
CA ALA A 151 -18.97 -6.84 -3.93
C ALA A 151 -17.62 -6.45 -4.53
N ILE A 152 -17.07 -7.27 -5.43
CA ILE A 152 -15.84 -6.96 -6.16
C ILE A 152 -16.21 -6.68 -7.62
N ILE A 153 -16.17 -5.40 -8.02
CA ILE A 153 -16.46 -4.96 -9.39
C ILE A 153 -15.18 -5.05 -10.22
N ASP A 154 -15.00 -6.16 -10.94
CA ASP A 154 -13.72 -6.54 -11.55
C ASP A 154 -13.91 -7.58 -12.69
N THR A 155 -12.95 -8.48 -12.91
CA THR A 155 -12.93 -9.46 -14.01
C THR A 155 -13.66 -10.78 -13.71
N GLY A 156 -14.30 -10.87 -12.53
CA GLY A 156 -14.87 -12.10 -11.98
C GLY A 156 -13.97 -12.72 -10.92
N VAL A 157 -14.34 -13.89 -10.40
CA VAL A 157 -13.53 -14.61 -9.41
C VAL A 157 -13.53 -16.10 -9.75
N GLN A 158 -12.36 -16.67 -9.99
CA GLN A 158 -12.17 -18.10 -10.21
C GLN A 158 -12.35 -18.88 -8.90
N SER A 159 -13.61 -19.12 -8.56
CA SER A 159 -14.02 -19.63 -7.24
C SER A 159 -13.51 -21.03 -6.88
N ASN A 160 -13.09 -21.83 -7.87
CA ASN A 160 -12.53 -23.17 -7.66
C ASN A 160 -11.00 -23.16 -7.44
N ASN A 161 -10.34 -22.00 -7.42
CA ASN A 161 -8.92 -21.92 -7.14
C ASN A 161 -8.62 -22.45 -5.70
N PRO A 162 -7.60 -23.31 -5.51
CA PRO A 162 -7.27 -23.87 -4.19
C PRO A 162 -6.96 -22.85 -3.10
N ALA A 163 -6.45 -21.66 -3.43
CA ALA A 163 -6.21 -20.59 -2.47
C ALA A 163 -7.50 -19.95 -1.92
N LEU A 164 -8.62 -20.16 -2.59
CA LEU A 164 -9.96 -19.74 -2.16
C LEU A 164 -10.76 -20.91 -1.58
N ALA A 165 -10.17 -22.09 -1.43
CA ALA A 165 -10.86 -23.28 -0.91
C ALA A 165 -11.30 -23.08 0.56
N GLY A 166 -12.60 -22.89 0.77
CA GLY A 166 -13.19 -22.59 2.08
C GLY A 166 -13.55 -21.12 2.28
N ALA A 167 -13.15 -20.24 1.36
CA ALA A 167 -13.66 -18.87 1.29
C ALA A 167 -15.16 -18.88 0.94
N ARG A 168 -15.90 -17.85 1.41
CA ARG A 168 -17.32 -17.70 1.13
C ARG A 168 -17.51 -16.90 -0.16
N ILE A 169 -17.42 -17.57 -1.30
CA ILE A 169 -17.69 -16.95 -2.60
C ILE A 169 -19.16 -17.19 -2.96
N GLU A 170 -19.96 -16.13 -2.95
CA GLU A 170 -21.37 -16.15 -3.27
C GLU A 170 -21.62 -16.05 -4.77
N ALA A 171 -22.86 -16.33 -5.20
CA ALA A 171 -23.25 -16.08 -6.57
C ALA A 171 -23.14 -14.59 -6.89
N GLY A 172 -22.38 -14.29 -7.95
CA GLY A 172 -22.18 -12.95 -8.46
C GLY A 172 -23.10 -12.60 -9.62
N TYR A 173 -22.80 -11.48 -10.29
CA TYR A 173 -23.43 -11.10 -11.56
C TYR A 173 -22.39 -10.80 -12.62
N ASP A 174 -22.68 -11.19 -13.86
CA ASP A 174 -21.82 -10.96 -15.02
C ASP A 174 -22.47 -9.96 -15.98
N PHE A 175 -21.86 -8.78 -16.12
CA PHE A 175 -22.26 -7.71 -17.04
C PHE A 175 -21.55 -7.78 -18.41
N THR A 176 -20.70 -8.78 -18.61
CA THR A 176 -19.98 -9.00 -19.87
C THR A 176 -20.68 -9.99 -20.80
N ASP A 177 -21.73 -10.66 -20.29
CA ASP A 177 -22.46 -11.74 -20.96
C ASP A 177 -21.56 -12.93 -21.38
N SER A 178 -20.39 -13.10 -20.74
CA SER A 178 -19.43 -14.17 -21.06
C SER A 178 -19.74 -15.49 -20.35
N GLY A 179 -20.56 -15.45 -19.30
CA GLY A 179 -21.15 -16.62 -18.67
C GLY A 179 -21.39 -16.43 -17.18
N SER A 180 -20.36 -16.69 -16.37
CA SER A 180 -20.46 -16.71 -14.92
C SER A 180 -19.49 -15.71 -14.29
N ALA A 181 -19.95 -15.00 -13.27
CA ALA A 181 -19.06 -14.17 -12.44
C ALA A 181 -18.10 -15.02 -11.58
N LEU A 182 -18.35 -16.34 -11.47
CA LEU A 182 -17.49 -17.31 -10.79
C LEU A 182 -16.37 -17.89 -11.68
N THR A 183 -16.20 -17.32 -12.86
CA THR A 183 -15.11 -17.62 -13.80
C THR A 183 -14.38 -16.33 -14.16
N ASP A 184 -13.06 -16.38 -14.13
CA ASP A 184 -12.21 -15.22 -14.37
C ASP A 184 -11.15 -15.57 -15.42
N HIS A 185 -11.32 -15.00 -16.61
CA HIS A 185 -10.43 -15.23 -17.74
C HIS A 185 -9.24 -14.26 -17.74
N ASP A 186 -9.32 -13.13 -17.01
CA ASP A 186 -8.23 -12.15 -16.90
C ASP A 186 -7.36 -12.43 -15.67
N GLY A 187 -7.98 -12.86 -14.56
CA GLY A 187 -7.33 -13.26 -13.31
C GLY A 187 -7.22 -12.16 -12.26
N HIS A 188 -7.42 -10.88 -12.61
CA HIS A 188 -7.27 -9.75 -11.69
C HIS A 188 -8.26 -9.80 -10.51
N GLY A 189 -9.55 -10.00 -10.78
CA GLY A 189 -10.56 -10.11 -9.74
C GLY A 189 -10.35 -11.32 -8.81
N THR A 190 -9.85 -12.44 -9.33
CA THR A 190 -9.42 -13.60 -8.52
C THR A 190 -8.25 -13.25 -7.60
N ALA A 191 -7.26 -12.53 -8.13
CA ALA A 191 -6.12 -12.07 -7.35
C ALA A 191 -6.56 -11.14 -6.21
N VAL A 192 -7.38 -10.12 -6.50
CA VAL A 192 -7.97 -9.21 -5.49
C VAL A 192 -8.80 -9.98 -4.45
N ALA A 193 -9.65 -10.92 -4.89
CA ALA A 193 -10.44 -11.74 -3.99
C ALA A 193 -9.57 -12.58 -3.04
N SER A 194 -8.41 -13.07 -3.50
CA SER A 194 -7.47 -13.81 -2.66
C SER A 194 -6.74 -12.94 -1.64
N VAL A 195 -6.42 -11.68 -1.98
CA VAL A 195 -5.89 -10.71 -1.00
C VAL A 195 -6.91 -10.46 0.11
N ILE A 196 -8.20 -10.36 -0.24
CA ILE A 196 -9.26 -10.11 0.73
C ILE A 196 -9.56 -11.38 1.56
N ALA A 197 -9.86 -12.50 0.90
CA ALA A 197 -10.48 -13.68 1.53
C ALA A 197 -9.74 -15.00 1.29
N GLY A 198 -8.46 -14.94 0.88
CA GLY A 198 -7.59 -16.11 0.72
C GLY A 198 -7.52 -16.98 1.99
N GLN A 199 -7.32 -18.27 1.79
CA GLN A 199 -7.31 -19.29 2.83
C GLN A 199 -5.91 -19.86 3.05
N ASN A 200 -5.48 -19.91 4.32
CA ASN A 200 -4.20 -20.49 4.73
C ASN A 200 -4.39 -21.91 5.32
N ASN A 201 -5.06 -22.79 4.58
CA ASN A 201 -5.38 -24.14 5.04
C ASN A 201 -5.34 -25.22 3.94
N GLY A 202 -4.69 -24.93 2.80
CA GLY A 202 -4.62 -25.83 1.65
C GLY A 202 -3.25 -25.86 0.99
N ASP A 203 -3.21 -26.45 -0.21
CA ASP A 203 -1.98 -26.63 -0.99
C ASP A 203 -1.44 -25.30 -1.56
N ALA A 204 -2.24 -24.24 -1.54
CA ALA A 204 -1.98 -22.92 -2.10
C ALA A 204 -2.26 -21.81 -1.08
N PRO A 205 -1.56 -21.77 0.07
CA PRO A 205 -1.96 -20.94 1.19
C PRO A 205 -1.77 -19.44 0.91
N ILE A 206 -2.84 -18.66 1.10
CA ILE A 206 -2.80 -17.20 1.12
C ILE A 206 -3.47 -16.73 2.40
N ASP A 207 -2.79 -15.89 3.18
CA ASP A 207 -3.40 -15.21 4.31
C ASP A 207 -4.19 -14.01 3.81
N GLY A 208 -5.49 -14.22 3.56
CA GLY A 208 -6.41 -13.14 3.25
C GLY A 208 -6.58 -12.20 4.44
N VAL A 209 -6.79 -10.91 4.17
CA VAL A 209 -6.98 -9.91 5.24
C VAL A 209 -8.25 -10.19 6.04
N ALA A 210 -9.37 -10.50 5.40
CA ALA A 210 -10.67 -10.83 5.99
C ALA A 210 -11.15 -12.23 5.50
N PRO A 211 -10.52 -13.31 5.96
CA PRO A 211 -10.69 -14.66 5.39
C PRO A 211 -12.08 -15.27 5.62
N GLU A 212 -12.94 -14.69 6.46
CA GLU A 212 -14.31 -15.16 6.68
C GLU A 212 -15.38 -14.27 6.03
N ALA A 213 -14.99 -13.16 5.38
CA ALA A 213 -15.91 -12.30 4.65
C ALA A 213 -16.56 -13.05 3.47
N SER A 214 -17.80 -12.67 3.14
CA SER A 214 -18.47 -13.13 1.92
C SER A 214 -18.04 -12.27 0.74
N ILE A 215 -17.65 -12.90 -0.37
CA ILE A 215 -17.29 -12.22 -1.62
C ILE A 215 -18.40 -12.44 -2.65
N VAL A 216 -18.89 -11.36 -3.26
CA VAL A 216 -19.85 -11.35 -4.36
C VAL A 216 -19.15 -10.80 -5.61
N PRO A 217 -18.77 -11.66 -6.58
CA PRO A 217 -18.13 -11.20 -7.80
C PRO A 217 -19.10 -10.39 -8.67
N VAL A 218 -18.67 -9.23 -9.18
CA VAL A 218 -19.42 -8.43 -10.15
C VAL A 218 -18.53 -8.24 -11.36
N LYS A 219 -18.71 -9.12 -12.35
CA LYS A 219 -17.84 -9.19 -13.52
C LYS A 219 -18.23 -8.12 -14.53
N VAL A 220 -17.31 -7.20 -14.81
CA VAL A 220 -17.46 -6.06 -15.73
C VAL A 220 -16.44 -6.09 -16.86
N ILE A 221 -15.41 -6.94 -16.73
CA ILE A 221 -14.39 -7.19 -17.74
C ILE A 221 -14.25 -8.70 -17.92
N ASP A 222 -14.22 -9.16 -19.17
CA ASP A 222 -13.97 -10.58 -19.48
C ASP A 222 -12.58 -10.81 -20.05
N SER A 223 -12.20 -9.98 -21.02
CA SER A 223 -10.90 -10.04 -21.70
C SER A 223 -10.52 -8.67 -22.22
N LYS A 224 -9.23 -8.37 -22.26
CA LYS A 224 -8.71 -7.09 -22.76
C LYS A 224 -8.66 -7.05 -24.30
N PRO A 225 -8.66 -5.84 -24.92
CA PRO A 225 -8.28 -5.69 -26.31
C PRO A 225 -6.89 -6.26 -26.57
N ASN A 226 -6.68 -6.86 -27.74
CA ASN A 226 -5.36 -7.37 -28.12
C ASN A 226 -4.35 -6.22 -28.35
N SER A 227 -3.05 -6.51 -28.30
CA SER A 227 -1.98 -5.50 -28.44
C SER A 227 -1.91 -4.81 -29.81
N GLY A 228 -2.69 -5.26 -30.80
CA GLY A 228 -2.81 -4.64 -32.11
C GLY A 228 -4.11 -3.84 -32.29
N ALA A 229 -4.91 -3.67 -31.23
CA ALA A 229 -6.14 -2.89 -31.27
C ALA A 229 -5.83 -1.42 -31.61
N SER A 230 -6.68 -0.84 -32.43
CA SER A 230 -6.64 0.60 -32.73
C SER A 230 -7.06 1.43 -31.51
N GLU A 231 -6.65 2.70 -31.49
CA GLU A 231 -7.05 3.66 -30.46
C GLU A 231 -8.59 3.76 -30.32
N GLU A 232 -9.32 3.62 -31.43
CA GLU A 232 -10.79 3.62 -31.44
C GLU A 232 -11.37 2.38 -30.75
N GLU A 233 -10.82 1.19 -31.02
CA GLU A 233 -11.25 -0.06 -30.36
C GLU A 233 -10.99 0.01 -28.85
N VAL A 234 -9.83 0.53 -28.45
CA VAL A 234 -9.49 0.78 -27.04
C VAL A 234 -10.46 1.77 -26.39
N ALA A 235 -10.75 2.90 -27.05
CA ALA A 235 -11.67 3.90 -26.53
C ALA A 235 -13.10 3.35 -26.37
N ASN A 236 -13.58 2.58 -27.34
CA ASN A 236 -14.89 1.91 -27.26
C ASN A 236 -14.93 0.89 -26.13
N TYR A 237 -13.90 0.07 -26.00
CA TYR A 237 -13.78 -0.90 -24.90
C TYR A 237 -13.80 -0.21 -23.52
N ASN A 238 -13.07 0.90 -23.36
CA ASN A 238 -13.06 1.67 -22.12
C ASN A 238 -14.45 2.26 -21.78
N ASN A 239 -15.15 2.76 -22.80
CA ASN A 239 -16.51 3.27 -22.62
C ASN A 239 -17.48 2.16 -22.21
N GLU A 240 -17.49 1.03 -22.91
CA GLU A 240 -18.34 -0.12 -22.55
C GLU A 240 -18.03 -0.65 -21.15
N THR A 241 -16.75 -0.74 -20.80
CA THR A 241 -16.31 -1.17 -19.46
C THR A 241 -16.84 -0.21 -18.39
N ARG A 242 -16.77 1.10 -18.62
CA ARG A 242 -17.32 2.10 -17.70
C ARG A 242 -18.84 1.96 -17.54
N GLU A 243 -19.59 1.71 -18.60
CA GLU A 243 -21.04 1.46 -18.52
C GLU A 243 -21.37 0.17 -17.73
N ARG A 244 -20.55 -0.88 -17.88
CA ARG A 244 -20.67 -2.10 -17.07
C ARG A 244 -20.34 -1.84 -15.60
N VAL A 245 -19.31 -1.04 -15.30
CA VAL A 245 -18.99 -0.61 -13.92
C VAL A 245 -20.15 0.17 -13.31
N ILE A 246 -20.74 1.13 -14.04
CA ILE A 246 -21.93 1.88 -13.60
C ILE A 246 -23.06 0.91 -13.23
N SER A 247 -23.35 -0.04 -14.12
CA SER A 247 -24.40 -1.05 -13.91
C SER A 247 -24.10 -1.95 -12.70
N GLY A 248 -22.84 -2.36 -12.54
CA GLY A 248 -22.36 -3.16 -11.41
C GLY A 248 -22.47 -2.44 -10.07
N VAL A 249 -22.13 -1.15 -10.02
CA VAL A 249 -22.27 -0.31 -8.81
C VAL A 249 -23.72 -0.21 -8.39
N ILE A 250 -24.63 0.09 -9.35
CA ILE A 250 -26.07 0.18 -9.07
C ILE A 250 -26.61 -1.16 -8.56
N TRP A 251 -26.26 -2.27 -9.23
CA TRP A 251 -26.69 -3.60 -8.83
C TRP A 251 -26.20 -3.99 -7.43
N ALA A 252 -24.94 -3.69 -7.11
CA ALA A 252 -24.37 -3.95 -5.80
C ALA A 252 -25.00 -3.05 -4.71
N ALA A 253 -25.29 -1.79 -5.04
CA ALA A 253 -25.99 -0.86 -4.15
C ALA A 253 -27.40 -1.32 -3.79
N ASP A 254 -28.15 -1.81 -4.77
CA ASP A 254 -29.52 -2.28 -4.60
C ASP A 254 -29.62 -3.64 -3.90
N ASN A 255 -28.48 -4.33 -3.75
CA ASN A 255 -28.43 -5.59 -3.02
C ASN A 255 -28.28 -5.32 -1.50
N PRO A 256 -29.27 -5.67 -0.67
CA PRO A 256 -29.24 -5.38 0.76
C PRO A 256 -28.23 -6.23 1.54
N SER A 257 -27.69 -7.32 0.98
CA SER A 257 -26.68 -8.13 1.68
C SER A 257 -25.27 -7.57 1.58
N ILE A 258 -24.99 -6.72 0.58
CA ILE A 258 -23.66 -6.15 0.34
C ILE A 258 -23.41 -4.98 1.30
N ASP A 259 -22.28 -4.97 1.98
CA ASP A 259 -21.86 -3.90 2.89
C ASP A 259 -20.80 -3.00 2.25
N ILE A 260 -19.87 -3.61 1.50
CA ILE A 260 -18.73 -2.94 0.87
C ILE A 260 -18.78 -3.17 -0.64
N ILE A 261 -18.55 -2.11 -1.42
CA ILE A 261 -18.31 -2.18 -2.87
C ILE A 261 -16.84 -1.85 -3.13
N ALA A 262 -16.09 -2.85 -3.57
CA ALA A 262 -14.69 -2.72 -3.99
C ALA A 262 -14.62 -2.48 -5.49
N ILE A 263 -13.92 -1.42 -5.89
CA ILE A 263 -13.69 -1.04 -7.29
C ILE A 263 -12.18 -0.88 -7.49
N PRO A 264 -11.42 -1.98 -7.61
CA PRO A 264 -9.97 -1.95 -7.83
C PRO A 264 -9.61 -1.55 -9.29
N LEU A 265 -10.41 -0.65 -9.86
CA LEU A 265 -10.33 -0.13 -11.22
C LEU A 265 -10.38 1.40 -11.15
N ALA A 266 -9.71 2.07 -12.08
CA ALA A 266 -9.61 3.52 -12.09
C ALA A 266 -9.80 4.04 -13.52
N PHE A 267 -10.57 5.10 -13.71
CA PHE A 267 -10.75 5.77 -15.00
C PHE A 267 -10.18 7.18 -14.95
N GLU A 268 -9.59 7.64 -16.06
CA GLU A 268 -9.08 9.02 -16.17
C GLU A 268 -10.20 10.05 -16.28
N THR A 269 -11.24 9.75 -17.05
CA THR A 269 -12.28 10.71 -17.40
C THR A 269 -13.47 10.65 -16.46
N ASP A 270 -13.84 11.79 -15.88
CA ASP A 270 -15.06 11.96 -15.10
C ASP A 270 -16.30 11.52 -15.92
N SER A 271 -17.26 10.90 -15.24
CA SER A 271 -18.56 10.53 -15.78
C SER A 271 -19.67 10.93 -14.82
N PRO A 272 -20.58 11.85 -15.21
CA PRO A 272 -21.75 12.18 -14.39
C PRO A 272 -22.60 10.96 -14.02
N ALA A 273 -22.71 9.96 -14.90
CA ALA A 273 -23.46 8.74 -14.65
C ALA A 273 -22.76 7.84 -13.60
N LEU A 274 -21.44 7.73 -13.64
CA LEU A 274 -20.69 7.02 -12.61
C LEU A 274 -20.76 7.75 -11.27
N LYS A 275 -20.64 9.08 -11.27
CA LYS A 275 -20.83 9.90 -10.07
C LYS A 275 -22.20 9.69 -9.43
N GLU A 276 -23.27 9.65 -10.23
CA GLU A 276 -24.63 9.39 -9.75
C GLU A 276 -24.79 7.97 -9.21
N ALA A 277 -24.22 6.96 -9.86
CA ALA A 277 -24.23 5.57 -9.37
C ALA A 277 -23.50 5.43 -8.02
N ILE A 278 -22.36 6.10 -7.88
CA ILE A 278 -21.59 6.13 -6.62
C ILE A 278 -22.38 6.86 -5.52
N ALA A 279 -22.98 8.01 -5.82
CA ALA A 279 -23.82 8.73 -4.87
C ALA A 279 -25.05 7.90 -4.43
N HIS A 280 -25.65 7.14 -5.35
CA HIS A 280 -26.72 6.19 -5.03
C HIS A 280 -26.22 5.09 -4.08
N ALA A 281 -25.07 4.48 -4.36
CA ALA A 281 -24.47 3.46 -3.50
C ALA A 281 -24.15 3.97 -2.08
N VAL A 282 -23.57 5.17 -1.96
CA VAL A 282 -23.39 5.85 -0.66
C VAL A 282 -24.74 6.06 0.02
N GLY A 283 -25.75 6.53 -0.72
CA GLY A 283 -27.11 6.72 -0.22
C GLY A 283 -27.81 5.43 0.26
N GLN A 284 -27.41 4.26 -0.26
CA GLN A 284 -27.85 2.94 0.22
C GLN A 284 -27.02 2.43 1.42
N GLY A 285 -26.12 3.26 1.96
CA GLY A 285 -25.29 2.91 3.11
C GLY A 285 -24.18 1.91 2.78
N LYS A 286 -23.67 1.91 1.53
CA LYS A 286 -22.52 1.08 1.15
C LYS A 286 -21.22 1.82 1.43
N LEU A 287 -20.22 1.12 1.95
CA LEU A 287 -18.85 1.64 1.96
C LEU A 287 -18.22 1.39 0.58
N ILE A 288 -17.70 2.43 -0.07
CA ILE A 288 -17.09 2.31 -1.38
C ILE A 288 -15.59 2.55 -1.27
N ILE A 289 -14.80 1.63 -1.83
CA ILE A 289 -13.34 1.69 -1.81
C ILE A 289 -12.84 1.45 -3.23
N ALA A 290 -12.05 2.38 -3.76
CA ALA A 290 -11.62 2.34 -5.16
C ALA A 290 -10.15 2.67 -5.34
N ALA A 291 -9.54 2.11 -6.39
CA ALA A 291 -8.16 2.39 -6.76
C ALA A 291 -7.97 3.85 -7.18
N ALA A 292 -6.89 4.48 -6.71
CA ALA A 292 -6.50 5.83 -7.10
C ALA A 292 -5.70 5.88 -8.41
N GLY A 293 -5.41 4.72 -9.00
CA GLY A 293 -4.78 4.54 -10.31
C GLY A 293 -3.25 4.57 -10.29
N ASP A 294 -2.68 3.89 -11.29
CA ASP A 294 -1.24 3.73 -11.47
C ASP A 294 -0.74 4.59 -12.65
N ALA A 295 0.50 5.08 -12.56
CA ALA A 295 1.12 5.96 -13.56
C ALA A 295 1.87 5.15 -14.63
N THR A 296 1.17 4.30 -15.38
CA THR A 296 1.82 3.50 -16.42
C THR A 296 1.46 4.00 -17.82
N SER A 297 2.47 4.06 -18.71
CA SER A 297 2.33 4.57 -20.07
C SER A 297 1.87 3.54 -21.10
N ASP A 298 1.82 2.27 -20.72
CA ASP A 298 1.79 1.13 -21.66
C ASP A 298 0.47 0.36 -21.64
N GLU A 299 -0.55 0.89 -20.99
CA GLU A 299 -1.83 0.20 -20.89
C GLU A 299 -2.85 0.60 -21.94
N LEU A 300 -3.35 -0.44 -22.62
CA LEU A 300 -4.37 -0.37 -23.66
C LEU A 300 -5.77 -0.16 -23.09
N VAL A 301 -5.96 -0.12 -21.77
CA VAL A 301 -7.27 -0.02 -21.13
C VAL A 301 -7.16 0.99 -20.00
N SER A 302 -7.91 2.10 -20.11
CA SER A 302 -7.85 3.18 -19.12
C SER A 302 -8.32 2.74 -17.74
N ALA A 303 -9.17 1.71 -17.65
CA ALA A 303 -9.61 1.11 -16.38
C ALA A 303 -8.45 0.52 -15.56
N TYR A 304 -7.32 0.27 -16.22
CA TYR A 304 -6.19 -0.48 -15.71
C TYR A 304 -4.94 0.39 -15.52
N ALA A 305 -4.67 1.37 -16.41
CA ALA A 305 -3.70 2.44 -16.13
C ALA A 305 -3.83 3.67 -17.04
N THR A 306 -3.06 4.69 -16.68
CA THR A 306 -3.16 6.04 -17.25
C THR A 306 -1.80 6.74 -17.32
N PRO A 307 -1.60 7.65 -18.29
CA PRO A 307 -0.31 8.31 -18.50
C PRO A 307 0.19 9.10 -17.26
N SER A 308 1.52 9.17 -17.21
CA SER A 308 2.44 9.60 -16.14
C SER A 308 2.00 10.72 -15.19
N ALA A 309 2.38 10.56 -13.91
CA ALA A 309 2.18 11.45 -12.74
C ALA A 309 2.92 12.80 -12.79
N THR A 310 3.38 13.27 -13.96
CA THR A 310 4.41 14.33 -14.03
C THR A 310 3.94 15.76 -13.79
N GLU A 311 2.65 16.02 -13.59
CA GLU A 311 2.19 17.35 -13.22
C GLU A 311 1.82 17.40 -11.73
N SER A 312 2.65 18.08 -10.93
CA SER A 312 2.25 18.52 -9.60
C SER A 312 0.95 19.31 -9.73
N ALA A 313 -0.12 18.83 -9.10
CA ALA A 313 -1.39 19.53 -9.07
C ALA A 313 -1.16 20.98 -8.61
N THR A 314 -1.39 21.93 -9.51
CA THR A 314 -1.57 23.32 -9.10
C THR A 314 -2.99 23.46 -8.57
N GLU A 315 -3.19 24.29 -7.55
CA GLU A 315 -4.50 24.50 -6.93
C GLU A 315 -5.56 24.81 -8.01
N GLY A 316 -6.51 23.88 -8.21
CA GLY A 316 -7.56 23.97 -9.23
C GLY A 316 -7.36 23.18 -10.54
N THR A 317 -6.26 22.44 -10.71
CA THR A 317 -6.11 21.49 -11.83
C THR A 317 -6.54 20.08 -11.40
N HIS A 318 -7.51 19.48 -12.10
CA HIS A 318 -7.91 18.06 -11.99
C HIS A 318 -6.81 17.08 -12.46
N ALA A 319 -5.54 17.48 -12.45
CA ALA A 319 -4.42 16.65 -12.84
C ALA A 319 -4.35 15.43 -11.92
N ASN A 320 -4.14 14.25 -12.49
CA ASN A 320 -4.02 12.95 -11.80
C ASN A 320 -5.24 12.46 -11.02
N LEU A 321 -6.39 13.14 -11.05
CA LEU A 321 -7.62 12.59 -10.47
C LEU A 321 -8.05 11.35 -11.25
N ARG A 322 -8.46 10.32 -10.51
CA ARG A 322 -8.99 9.08 -11.04
C ARG A 322 -10.34 8.77 -10.43
N TYR A 323 -11.23 8.24 -11.25
CA TYR A 323 -12.62 7.99 -10.88
C TYR A 323 -12.87 6.47 -10.83
N PRO A 324 -13.56 5.95 -9.81
CA PRO A 324 -14.40 6.70 -8.87
C PRO A 324 -13.72 7.18 -7.58
N ALA A 325 -12.41 6.94 -7.38
CA ALA A 325 -11.70 7.37 -6.16
C ALA A 325 -11.85 8.87 -5.82
N ALA A 326 -11.94 9.73 -6.83
CA ALA A 326 -12.12 11.17 -6.67
C ALA A 326 -13.57 11.62 -6.36
N TYR A 327 -14.53 10.71 -6.25
CA TYR A 327 -15.91 11.06 -5.89
C TYR A 327 -16.12 11.10 -4.37
N ASP A 328 -16.98 12.03 -3.95
CA ASP A 328 -17.39 12.14 -2.55
C ASP A 328 -17.97 10.82 -2.02
N GLY A 329 -17.54 10.41 -0.82
CA GLY A 329 -18.00 9.18 -0.18
C GLY A 329 -17.25 7.91 -0.61
N VAL A 330 -16.23 8.02 -1.48
CA VAL A 330 -15.34 6.93 -1.85
C VAL A 330 -14.03 7.03 -1.05
N ILE A 331 -13.52 5.91 -0.55
CA ILE A 331 -12.14 5.82 -0.06
C ILE A 331 -11.23 5.55 -1.25
N GLY A 332 -10.47 6.55 -1.68
CA GLY A 332 -9.44 6.39 -2.72
C GLY A 332 -8.17 5.73 -2.19
N VAL A 333 -7.72 4.67 -2.85
CA VAL A 333 -6.59 3.83 -2.39
C VAL A 333 -5.39 3.96 -3.32
N THR A 334 -4.28 4.44 -2.78
CA THR A 334 -2.97 4.37 -3.42
C THR A 334 -2.19 3.13 -2.95
N ALA A 335 -1.02 2.88 -3.53
CA ALA A 335 -0.16 1.75 -3.17
C ALA A 335 1.12 2.20 -2.45
N VAL A 336 1.73 1.29 -1.71
CA VAL A 336 3.13 1.37 -1.27
C VAL A 336 3.84 0.08 -1.62
N THR A 337 5.17 0.11 -1.69
CA THR A 337 5.95 -1.11 -1.82
C THR A 337 5.75 -2.02 -0.61
N ALA A 338 6.11 -3.29 -0.72
CA ALA A 338 6.12 -4.22 0.41
C ALA A 338 7.01 -3.75 1.59
N THR A 339 7.97 -2.86 1.34
CA THR A 339 8.81 -2.21 2.37
C THR A 339 8.21 -0.90 2.90
N SER A 340 6.99 -0.55 2.51
CA SER A 340 6.25 0.67 2.88
C SER A 340 6.81 1.97 2.31
N ASP A 341 7.53 1.90 1.19
CA ASP A 341 8.02 3.08 0.47
C ASP A 341 6.98 3.57 -0.56
N VAL A 342 6.95 4.89 -0.80
CA VAL A 342 6.13 5.50 -1.86
C VAL A 342 6.86 5.37 -3.18
N SER A 343 6.17 4.93 -4.24
CA SER A 343 6.71 4.91 -5.60
C SER A 343 6.36 6.20 -6.35
N ASP A 344 7.28 6.68 -7.18
CA ASP A 344 7.05 7.78 -8.13
C ASP A 344 6.08 7.37 -9.26
N ASP A 345 5.82 6.06 -9.42
CA ASP A 345 4.90 5.50 -10.42
C ASP A 345 3.42 5.58 -10.03
N LEU A 346 3.08 6.35 -8.99
CA LEU A 346 1.72 6.47 -8.46
C LEU A 346 1.09 7.82 -8.77
N MET A 347 -0.23 7.83 -8.94
CA MET A 347 -0.99 9.08 -9.01
C MET A 347 -0.96 9.78 -7.65
N HIS A 348 -0.47 11.01 -7.63
CA HIS A 348 -0.57 11.89 -6.46
C HIS A 348 -1.74 12.85 -6.67
N SER A 349 -2.73 12.79 -5.78
CA SER A 349 -3.90 13.67 -5.87
C SER A 349 -4.64 13.82 -4.55
N GLU A 350 -5.51 14.83 -4.50
CA GLU A 350 -6.42 15.04 -3.38
C GLU A 350 -7.43 13.88 -3.17
N ALA A 351 -7.61 13.02 -4.18
CA ALA A 351 -8.49 11.84 -4.10
C ALA A 351 -7.90 10.69 -3.26
N VAL A 352 -6.60 10.72 -2.95
CA VAL A 352 -5.97 9.66 -2.14
C VAL A 352 -6.38 9.81 -0.67
N ASP A 353 -6.96 8.76 -0.10
CA ASP A 353 -7.36 8.70 1.30
C ASP A 353 -6.50 7.76 2.13
N LEU A 354 -6.12 6.62 1.57
CA LEU A 354 -5.36 5.56 2.25
C LEU A 354 -4.38 4.92 1.29
N ALA A 355 -3.32 4.33 1.85
CA ALA A 355 -2.41 3.46 1.13
C ALA A 355 -2.51 2.00 1.59
N GLY A 356 -2.32 1.07 0.66
CA GLY A 356 -2.17 -0.36 0.94
C GLY A 356 -0.91 -0.93 0.29
N PRO A 357 -0.41 -2.09 0.73
CA PRO A 357 0.68 -2.79 0.04
C PRO A 357 0.31 -3.12 -1.42
N GLY A 358 1.20 -2.81 -2.36
CA GLY A 358 0.94 -2.98 -3.79
C GLY A 358 2.11 -3.52 -4.61
N THR A 359 3.20 -3.99 -3.98
CA THR A 359 4.25 -4.81 -4.65
C THR A 359 4.46 -6.13 -3.94
N ASN A 360 5.00 -7.12 -4.64
CA ASN A 360 5.26 -8.48 -4.11
C ASN A 360 4.02 -9.06 -3.42
N VAL A 361 2.89 -9.04 -4.12
CA VAL A 361 1.60 -9.48 -3.58
C VAL A 361 1.42 -10.95 -3.91
N LEU A 362 1.27 -11.80 -2.89
CA LEU A 362 0.96 -13.20 -3.09
C LEU A 362 -0.54 -13.35 -3.39
N VAL A 363 -0.86 -13.84 -4.58
CA VAL A 363 -2.23 -13.90 -5.09
C VAL A 363 -2.58 -15.25 -5.70
N ALA A 364 -3.86 -15.56 -5.76
CA ALA A 364 -4.39 -16.69 -6.53
C ALA A 364 -4.28 -16.40 -8.03
N ASN A 365 -3.91 -17.39 -8.82
CA ASN A 365 -3.81 -17.30 -10.28
C ASN A 365 -4.49 -18.50 -10.95
N GLY A 366 -5.37 -18.22 -11.92
CA GLY A 366 -6.09 -19.24 -12.68
C GLY A 366 -6.90 -20.21 -11.80
N ASP A 367 -7.08 -21.43 -12.28
CA ASP A 367 -7.89 -22.47 -11.62
C ASP A 367 -7.11 -23.34 -10.62
N ALA A 368 -5.79 -23.23 -10.56
CA ALA A 368 -4.95 -24.15 -9.79
C ALA A 368 -3.74 -23.52 -9.07
N GLY A 369 -3.38 -22.26 -9.34
CA GLY A 369 -2.09 -21.69 -8.94
C GLY A 369 -2.16 -20.55 -7.93
N THR A 370 -0.99 -20.23 -7.38
CA THR A 370 -0.68 -18.96 -6.72
C THR A 370 0.54 -18.35 -7.39
N CYS A 371 0.69 -17.04 -7.30
CA CYS A 371 1.86 -16.39 -7.84
C CYS A 371 2.18 -15.09 -7.09
N LEU A 372 3.36 -14.55 -7.36
CA LEU A 372 3.81 -13.28 -6.83
C LEU A 372 3.53 -12.22 -7.91
N ALA A 373 2.52 -11.40 -7.67
CA ALA A 373 2.16 -10.31 -8.56
C ALA A 373 2.86 -9.01 -8.16
N ALA A 374 2.87 -8.03 -9.08
CA ALA A 374 3.41 -6.69 -8.83
C ALA A 374 4.86 -6.70 -8.32
N THR A 375 5.72 -7.53 -8.91
CA THR A 375 7.16 -7.66 -8.57
C THR A 375 8.00 -6.49 -9.09
N ASN A 376 7.61 -5.91 -10.23
CA ASN A 376 8.36 -4.86 -10.92
C ASN A 376 7.67 -3.49 -10.92
N ALA A 377 6.40 -3.43 -10.54
CA ALA A 377 5.61 -2.20 -10.48
C ALA A 377 4.59 -2.28 -9.34
N VAL A 378 4.27 -1.14 -8.74
CA VAL A 378 3.19 -1.00 -7.76
C VAL A 378 1.83 -1.10 -8.46
N SER A 379 0.85 -1.71 -7.78
CA SER A 379 -0.55 -1.76 -8.23
C SER A 379 -1.51 -1.25 -7.16
N THR A 380 -2.27 -0.20 -7.50
CA THR A 380 -3.38 0.30 -6.67
C THR A 380 -4.56 -0.66 -6.63
N GLY A 381 -4.73 -1.52 -7.65
CA GLY A 381 -5.73 -2.59 -7.67
C GLY A 381 -5.54 -3.59 -6.52
N TYR A 382 -4.31 -4.12 -6.36
CA TYR A 382 -4.00 -5.03 -5.25
C TYR A 382 -4.04 -4.32 -3.88
N ALA A 383 -3.53 -3.09 -3.80
CA ALA A 383 -3.62 -2.28 -2.59
C ALA A 383 -5.08 -2.04 -2.13
N THR A 384 -5.99 -1.85 -3.09
CA THR A 384 -7.44 -1.75 -2.83
C THR A 384 -7.96 -2.99 -2.12
N GLY A 385 -7.54 -4.20 -2.52
CA GLY A 385 -7.88 -5.45 -1.83
C GLY A 385 -7.48 -5.46 -0.35
N PHE A 386 -6.29 -4.97 -0.02
CA PHE A 386 -5.84 -4.88 1.37
C PHE A 386 -6.69 -3.93 2.21
N VAL A 387 -7.03 -2.75 1.67
CA VAL A 387 -7.87 -1.76 2.36
C VAL A 387 -9.30 -2.26 2.52
N VAL A 388 -9.86 -2.92 1.51
CA VAL A 388 -11.19 -3.56 1.55
C VAL A 388 -11.25 -4.63 2.63
N GLY A 389 -10.23 -5.49 2.73
CA GLY A 389 -10.16 -6.48 3.80
C GLY A 389 -10.06 -5.84 5.19
N ALA A 390 -9.27 -4.77 5.34
CA ALA A 390 -9.16 -4.05 6.60
C ALA A 390 -10.50 -3.40 7.01
N ALA A 391 -11.24 -2.87 6.05
CA ALA A 391 -12.59 -2.35 6.25
C ALA A 391 -13.54 -3.45 6.72
N ALA A 392 -13.51 -4.63 6.10
CA ALA A 392 -14.34 -5.77 6.50
C ALA A 392 -14.01 -6.28 7.92
N LEU A 393 -12.74 -6.35 8.29
CA LEU A 393 -12.34 -6.63 9.68
C LEU A 393 -12.91 -5.60 10.66
N THR A 394 -12.78 -4.31 10.31
CA THR A 394 -13.23 -3.18 11.12
C THR A 394 -14.74 -3.19 11.33
N MET A 395 -15.53 -3.34 10.26
CA MET A 395 -17.00 -3.43 10.32
C MET A 395 -17.46 -4.66 11.11
N SER A 396 -16.81 -5.80 10.90
CA SER A 396 -17.17 -7.04 11.59
C SER A 396 -16.89 -6.97 13.10
N TYR A 397 -15.81 -6.29 13.51
CA TYR A 397 -15.44 -6.14 14.92
C TYR A 397 -16.28 -5.10 15.66
N ASN A 398 -16.48 -3.90 15.09
CA ASN A 398 -17.02 -2.74 15.82
C ASN A 398 -18.55 -2.67 15.91
N ASN A 399 -19.27 -3.67 15.36
CA ASN A 399 -20.73 -3.81 15.23
C ASN A 399 -21.21 -3.53 13.80
N PRO A 400 -21.93 -4.48 13.14
CA PRO A 400 -22.52 -4.27 11.81
C PRO A 400 -23.50 -3.08 11.71
N SER A 401 -23.97 -2.52 12.83
CA SER A 401 -24.82 -1.32 12.82
C SER A 401 -24.05 0.00 12.88
N GLU A 402 -22.72 -0.02 12.96
CA GLU A 402 -21.90 1.19 12.82
C GLU A 402 -21.96 1.68 11.36
N SER A 403 -21.95 3.00 11.15
CA SER A 403 -22.11 3.54 9.81
C SER A 403 -20.86 3.33 8.95
N PRO A 404 -21.00 3.27 7.61
CA PRO A 404 -19.86 3.24 6.68
C PRO A 404 -18.89 4.40 6.91
N GLU A 405 -19.40 5.60 7.23
CA GLU A 405 -18.58 6.79 7.49
C GLU A 405 -17.73 6.62 8.75
N MET A 406 -18.25 5.98 9.79
CA MET A 406 -17.47 5.66 11.00
C MET A 406 -16.39 4.62 10.72
N THR A 407 -16.67 3.63 9.88
CA THR A 407 -15.63 2.68 9.42
C THR A 407 -14.55 3.42 8.63
N ALA A 408 -14.93 4.28 7.69
CA ALA A 408 -14.00 5.10 6.91
C ALA A 408 -13.14 5.98 7.83
N PHE A 409 -13.75 6.62 8.82
CA PHE A 409 -13.05 7.40 9.83
C PHE A 409 -12.04 6.56 10.61
N ARG A 410 -12.42 5.36 11.09
CA ARG A 410 -11.52 4.46 11.82
C ARG A 410 -10.30 4.08 11.00
N LEU A 411 -10.49 3.74 9.72
CA LEU A 411 -9.40 3.40 8.82
C LEU A 411 -8.46 4.60 8.61
N LYS A 412 -9.00 5.78 8.26
CA LYS A 412 -8.22 7.02 8.05
C LYS A 412 -7.51 7.48 9.32
N GLN A 413 -8.21 7.51 10.46
CA GLN A 413 -7.66 8.00 11.72
C GLN A 413 -6.51 7.12 12.23
N SER A 414 -6.61 5.80 12.07
CA SER A 414 -5.65 4.81 12.61
C SER A 414 -4.52 4.42 11.65
N ALA A 415 -4.57 4.88 10.40
CA ALA A 415 -3.54 4.62 9.40
C ALA A 415 -2.15 5.06 9.86
N ARG A 416 -1.12 4.29 9.46
CA ARG A 416 0.28 4.54 9.79
C ARG A 416 0.79 5.72 8.96
N ARG A 417 1.11 6.83 9.64
CA ARG A 417 1.68 8.05 9.06
C ARG A 417 2.64 8.73 10.03
N GLY A 418 3.52 9.60 9.51
CA GLY A 418 4.52 10.30 10.32
C GLY A 418 3.95 11.37 11.26
N ASP A 419 2.88 12.05 10.84
CA ASP A 419 2.17 13.05 11.63
C ASP A 419 0.66 12.73 11.63
N PRO A 420 0.05 12.44 12.79
CA PRO A 420 -1.39 12.15 12.88
C PRO A 420 -2.31 13.23 12.31
N SER A 421 -1.87 14.49 12.27
CA SER A 421 -2.64 15.65 11.80
C SER A 421 -2.52 15.94 10.31
N SER A 422 -1.55 15.32 9.61
CA SER A 422 -1.28 15.61 8.21
C SER A 422 -1.84 14.54 7.28
N ARG A 423 -2.58 14.99 6.26
CA ARG A 423 -2.87 14.24 5.04
C ARG A 423 -1.86 14.67 3.95
N THR A 424 -1.45 13.78 3.06
CA THR A 424 -0.68 14.14 1.86
C THR A 424 -1.35 13.60 0.59
N ASP A 425 -0.99 14.11 -0.58
CA ASP A 425 -1.55 13.65 -1.85
C ASP A 425 -0.94 12.32 -2.32
N GLU A 426 0.21 11.94 -1.74
CA GLU A 426 0.92 10.69 -2.05
C GLU A 426 0.43 9.50 -1.22
N LEU A 427 0.02 9.71 0.03
CA LEU A 427 -0.35 8.64 0.97
C LEU A 427 -1.75 8.83 1.57
N GLY A 428 -2.43 9.95 1.31
CA GLY A 428 -3.65 10.30 2.00
C GLY A 428 -3.40 10.42 3.50
N TRP A 429 -4.16 9.67 4.29
CA TRP A 429 -4.00 9.54 5.73
C TRP A 429 -2.99 8.44 6.14
N GLY A 430 -2.30 7.81 5.19
CA GLY A 430 -1.24 6.83 5.44
C GLY A 430 -1.64 5.39 5.14
N ILE A 431 -0.76 4.47 5.53
CA ILE A 431 -0.90 3.04 5.24
C ILE A 431 -1.93 2.41 6.18
N VAL A 432 -2.88 1.66 5.63
CA VAL A 432 -3.95 1.02 6.40
C VAL A 432 -3.41 0.15 7.55
N ASN A 433 -4.08 0.20 8.71
CA ASN A 433 -3.68 -0.55 9.90
C ASN A 433 -4.89 -1.28 10.50
N PRO A 434 -5.16 -2.54 10.11
CA PRO A 434 -6.40 -3.23 10.47
C PRO A 434 -6.60 -3.36 11.99
N TYR A 435 -5.56 -3.72 12.73
CA TYR A 435 -5.63 -3.84 14.19
C TYR A 435 -5.98 -2.51 14.86
N ALA A 436 -5.32 -1.42 14.46
CA ALA A 436 -5.56 -0.10 15.03
C ALA A 436 -6.94 0.44 14.65
N ALA A 437 -7.44 0.16 13.45
CA ALA A 437 -8.79 0.56 13.03
C ALA A 437 -9.89 -0.12 13.86
N MET A 438 -9.74 -1.44 14.11
CA MET A 438 -10.65 -2.20 14.97
C MET A 438 -10.63 -1.69 16.41
N THR A 439 -9.45 -1.38 16.94
CA THR A 439 -9.28 -1.03 18.37
C THR A 439 -9.35 0.47 18.65
N LEU A 440 -9.56 1.31 17.63
CA LEU A 440 -9.65 2.75 17.77
C LEU A 440 -10.79 3.12 18.72
N ILE A 441 -10.48 3.92 19.73
CA ILE A 441 -11.48 4.58 20.56
C ILE A 441 -11.53 6.02 20.10
N ASP A 442 -12.64 6.39 19.45
CA ASP A 442 -12.91 7.80 19.17
C ASP A 442 -13.24 8.50 20.49
N ASP A 443 -12.40 9.45 20.91
CA ASP A 443 -12.65 10.37 22.02
C ASP A 443 -12.99 11.80 21.53
N GLY A 444 -12.99 12.02 20.21
CA GLY A 444 -13.16 13.32 19.55
C GLY A 444 -11.94 14.25 19.65
N ALA A 445 -10.88 13.85 20.36
CA ALA A 445 -9.72 14.69 20.63
C ALA A 445 -8.50 14.34 19.77
N LEU A 446 -8.55 13.22 19.05
CA LEU A 446 -7.47 12.81 18.17
C LEU A 446 -7.33 13.79 16.99
N PRO A 447 -6.12 14.31 16.71
CA PRO A 447 -5.88 15.08 15.49
C PRO A 447 -5.93 14.16 14.26
N GLY A 448 -6.49 14.67 13.15
CA GLY A 448 -6.64 13.90 11.92
C GLY A 448 -7.96 14.20 11.19
N PRO A 449 -8.53 13.22 10.45
CA PRO A 449 -9.84 13.37 9.84
C PRO A 449 -10.92 13.70 10.87
N GLY A 450 -11.97 14.41 10.45
CA GLY A 450 -13.11 14.69 11.33
C GLY A 450 -13.90 13.42 11.65
N SER A 451 -14.36 13.29 12.90
CA SER A 451 -15.27 12.20 13.31
C SER A 451 -16.70 12.48 12.79
N PRO A 452 -17.36 11.48 12.17
CA PRO A 452 -18.77 11.59 11.79
C PRO A 452 -19.72 11.74 12.99
N GLU A 453 -19.35 11.20 14.15
CA GLU A 453 -20.22 11.15 15.34
C GLU A 453 -19.88 12.21 16.38
N ARG A 454 -18.69 12.83 16.29
CA ARG A 454 -18.22 13.78 17.30
C ARG A 454 -17.64 15.04 16.66
N GLU A 455 -18.14 16.17 17.13
CA GLU A 455 -17.50 17.45 16.83
C GLU A 455 -16.14 17.50 17.53
N SER A 456 -15.08 17.72 16.76
CA SER A 456 -13.76 18.01 17.33
C SER A 456 -13.88 19.23 18.24
N PRO A 457 -13.36 19.20 19.47
CA PRO A 457 -13.35 20.36 20.34
C PRO A 457 -12.75 21.53 19.58
N SER A 458 -13.50 22.63 19.46
CA SER A 458 -12.95 23.89 18.96
C SER A 458 -11.65 24.11 19.71
N ALA A 459 -10.53 24.20 18.98
CA ALA A 459 -9.26 24.54 19.58
C ALA A 459 -9.51 25.83 20.35
N TYR A 460 -9.60 25.75 21.68
CA TYR A 460 -9.64 26.93 22.51
C TYR A 460 -8.43 27.72 22.04
N ALA A 461 -8.66 28.95 21.54
CA ALA A 461 -7.59 29.86 21.24
C ALA A 461 -6.74 29.87 22.50
N THR A 462 -5.59 29.18 22.45
CA THR A 462 -4.66 29.17 23.56
C THR A 462 -4.38 30.64 23.73
N SER A 463 -4.88 31.27 24.80
CA SER A 463 -4.62 32.68 25.06
C SER A 463 -3.11 32.78 24.99
N GLY A 464 -2.59 33.40 23.92
CA GLY A 464 -1.25 33.13 23.46
C GLY A 464 -0.30 33.18 24.64
N ARG A 465 0.35 32.06 24.96
CA ARG A 465 1.64 32.23 25.62
C ARG A 465 2.44 32.97 24.57
N ALA A 466 2.71 34.25 24.85
CA ALA A 466 3.57 35.07 24.05
C ALA A 466 4.72 34.18 23.57
N VAL A 467 4.85 34.03 22.26
CA VAL A 467 6.07 33.48 21.68
C VAL A 467 7.19 34.21 22.42
N PRO A 468 8.04 33.53 23.20
CA PRO A 468 9.15 34.21 23.86
C PRO A 468 9.87 34.98 22.76
N ASP A 469 10.15 36.26 22.97
CA ASP A 469 10.88 37.05 21.99
C ASP A 469 12.07 36.21 21.50
N PRO A 470 12.31 36.14 20.18
CA PRO A 470 13.40 35.35 19.64
C PRO A 470 14.65 35.68 20.45
N PRO A 471 15.42 34.67 20.91
CA PRO A 471 16.53 34.89 21.81
C PRO A 471 17.43 35.96 21.19
N HIS A 472 17.73 37.01 21.97
CA HIS A 472 18.54 38.14 21.50
C HIS A 472 19.75 37.60 20.74
N ASP A 473 19.80 37.87 19.43
CA ASP A 473 20.94 37.49 18.62
C ASP A 473 22.14 38.33 19.08
N MET A 474 22.91 37.78 20.01
CA MET A 474 24.11 38.40 20.55
C MET A 474 25.18 38.63 19.47
N THR A 475 25.01 38.03 18.28
CA THR A 475 25.93 38.14 17.15
C THR A 475 25.45 39.09 16.05
N ALA A 476 24.24 39.65 16.15
CA ALA A 476 23.70 40.59 15.15
C ALA A 476 24.58 41.84 15.04
N GLN A 477 25.00 42.42 16.18
CA GLN A 477 25.93 43.54 16.19
C GLN A 477 27.31 43.16 15.64
N SER A 478 27.84 41.97 15.95
CA SER A 478 29.14 41.55 15.43
C SER A 478 29.13 41.29 13.93
N ARG A 479 28.00 40.80 13.38
CA ARG A 479 27.81 40.61 11.94
C ARG A 479 27.74 41.95 11.20
N PHE A 480 27.00 42.92 11.74
CA PHE A 480 26.93 44.27 11.18
C PHE A 480 28.30 44.99 11.20
N VAL A 481 29.01 44.93 12.32
CA VAL A 481 30.37 45.50 12.44
C VAL A 481 31.34 44.76 11.52
N GLY A 482 31.25 43.43 11.42
CA GLY A 482 32.04 42.64 10.48
C GLY A 482 31.84 43.04 9.02
N ALA A 483 30.59 43.26 8.61
CA ALA A 483 30.26 43.72 7.26
C ALA A 483 30.85 45.12 6.96
N LEU A 484 30.84 46.04 7.93
CA LEU A 484 31.46 47.36 7.78
C LEU A 484 32.98 47.28 7.63
N TRP A 485 33.66 46.40 8.38
CA TRP A 485 35.10 46.18 8.23
C TRP A 485 35.46 45.58 6.87
N VAL A 486 34.67 44.63 6.37
CA VAL A 486 34.87 44.06 5.04
C VAL A 486 34.68 45.13 3.96
N ALA A 487 33.61 45.92 4.03
CA ALA A 487 33.36 47.00 3.09
C ALA A 487 34.47 48.07 3.11
N GLY A 488 34.92 48.46 4.30
CA GLY A 488 36.04 49.39 4.48
C GLY A 488 37.37 48.84 3.92
N GLY A 489 37.65 47.55 4.15
CA GLY A 489 38.82 46.87 3.60
C GLY A 489 38.83 46.83 2.08
N VAL A 490 37.69 46.48 1.46
CA VAL A 490 37.53 46.48 0.00
C VAL A 490 37.72 47.88 -0.58
N GLY A 491 37.15 48.91 0.07
CA GLY A 491 37.34 50.31 -0.33
C GLY A 491 38.80 50.77 -0.29
N ALA A 492 39.53 50.42 0.78
CA ALA A 492 40.94 50.79 0.92
C ALA A 492 41.83 50.13 -0.16
N VAL A 493 41.56 48.86 -0.49
CA VAL A 493 42.28 48.16 -1.56
C VAL A 493 42.02 48.81 -2.92
N LEU A 494 40.77 49.18 -3.21
CA LEU A 494 40.42 49.89 -4.44
C LEU A 494 41.16 51.23 -4.58
N VAL A 495 41.24 52.02 -3.51
CA VAL A 495 41.97 53.30 -3.50
C VAL A 495 43.46 53.07 -3.75
N LEU A 496 44.07 52.06 -3.12
CA LEU A 496 45.48 51.73 -3.33
C LEU A 496 45.75 51.28 -4.77
N LEU A 497 44.85 50.50 -5.37
CA LEU A 497 44.96 50.08 -6.78
C LEU A 497 44.86 51.28 -7.73
N ILE A 498 43.96 52.23 -7.48
CA ILE A 498 43.85 53.46 -8.26
C ILE A 498 45.13 54.30 -8.13
N PHE A 499 45.68 54.44 -6.93
CA PHE A 499 46.92 55.19 -6.69
C PHE A 499 48.13 54.54 -7.36
N ALA A 500 48.21 53.21 -7.31
CA ALA A 500 49.26 52.44 -7.99
C ALA A 500 49.15 52.56 -9.53
N ALA A 501 47.94 52.48 -10.07
CA ALA A 501 47.68 52.69 -11.50
C ALA A 501 48.01 54.13 -11.94
N GLY A 502 47.72 55.13 -11.10
CA GLY A 502 48.07 56.53 -11.33
C GLY A 502 49.59 56.75 -11.38
N ARG A 503 50.35 56.17 -10.45
CA ARG A 503 51.82 56.23 -10.47
C ARG A 503 52.44 55.48 -11.65
N ALA A 504 51.86 54.36 -12.07
CA ALA A 504 52.32 53.62 -13.24
C ALA A 504 52.10 54.42 -14.54
N ARG A 505 51.03 55.21 -14.64
CA ARG A 505 50.80 56.12 -15.78
C ARG A 505 51.74 57.34 -15.76
N GLY A 506 52.02 57.92 -14.59
CA GLY A 506 52.98 59.03 -14.47
C GLY A 506 54.39 58.65 -14.92
N LYS A 507 54.87 57.44 -14.59
CA LYS A 507 56.19 56.95 -15.04
C LYS A 507 56.29 56.67 -16.54
N ARG A 508 55.19 56.39 -17.23
CA ARG A 508 55.20 56.24 -18.70
C ARG A 508 55.24 57.57 -19.44
N GLN A 509 54.79 58.66 -18.83
CA GLN A 509 54.88 60.00 -19.43
C GLN A 509 56.27 60.62 -19.30
N GLU A 510 57.08 60.23 -18.31
CA GLU A 510 58.49 60.65 -18.18
C GLU A 510 59.46 59.86 -19.09
N GLU A 511 59.01 58.79 -19.76
CA GLU A 511 59.82 58.05 -20.75
C GLU A 511 59.54 58.47 -22.20
N ASP A 512 58.53 59.31 -22.44
CA ASP A 512 58.10 59.81 -23.77
C ASP A 512 58.30 61.34 -23.95
N GLU A 513 58.92 62.04 -22.98
CA GLU A 513 59.54 63.38 -23.11
C GLU A 513 61.07 63.27 -23.05
#